data_AF-A0A7C3NA95-F1
#
_entry.id   AF-A0A7C3NA95-F1
#
_cell.length_a   1.000
_cell.length_b   1.000
_cell.length_c   1.000
_cell.angle_alpha   90.00
_cell.angle_beta   90.00
_cell.angle_gamma   90.00
#
_symmetry.space_group_name_H-M   'P 1'
#
loop_
_entity.id
_entity.type
_entity.pdbx_description
1 polymer ?
#
loop_
_entity_poly.entity_id
_entity_poly.type
_entity_poly.pdbx_seq_one_letter_code
_entity_poly.pdbx_strand_id
1 'polypeptide(L)'
;MEDQPTTNTQLKAELAQLRQELAALKVQQPQIKEPTGILRSREELFHQAVLSISDHIYVSEITPAGQHINLYISPHAADLTGYPLENFVNDWSFWPQQVIHPDDQAAAAAQARQLAEGYNSEVEYRLVRADGEIIWVRDSGKVRYEIRTGAKIIYGVVSDITERKRLEAQLSAIYQLGRELNLLRSEKKIFERVLETIAQVLGASRAGYALVNYRAGRLEYRNQRVDGVLKEVNIHLPLTQSEDIGVAVVRQG
;
A
#
# COMPACT_ATOMS: atom_id res chain seq x y z
N MET A 1 -23.11 59.08 20.15
CA MET A 1 -22.34 57.83 20.37
C MET A 1 -20.98 58.06 19.75
N GLU A 2 -20.10 58.69 20.52
CA GLU A 2 -18.75 59.04 20.06
C GLU A 2 -17.75 58.04 20.62
N ASP A 3 -16.96 57.51 19.70
CA ASP A 3 -15.80 56.66 19.87
C ASP A 3 -14.74 57.42 20.67
N GLN A 4 -14.38 56.96 21.87
CA GLN A 4 -13.30 57.58 22.65
C GLN A 4 -11.95 57.16 22.05
N PRO A 5 -11.06 58.09 21.68
CA PRO A 5 -9.72 57.72 21.22
C PRO A 5 -8.93 57.19 22.41
N THR A 6 -8.81 55.87 22.51
CA THR A 6 -7.93 55.20 23.47
C THR A 6 -6.52 55.77 23.30
N THR A 7 -6.10 56.62 24.23
CA THR A 7 -4.80 57.31 24.16
C THR A 7 -3.68 56.29 24.05
N ASN A 8 -2.66 56.54 23.21
CA ASN A 8 -1.48 55.66 23.01
C ASN A 8 -0.85 55.18 24.35
N THR A 9 -0.96 55.99 25.40
CA THR A 9 -0.56 55.69 26.77
C THR A 9 -1.38 54.56 27.42
N GLN A 10 -2.70 54.49 27.21
CA GLN A 10 -3.56 53.41 27.71
C GLN A 10 -3.24 52.09 27.01
N LEU A 11 -3.07 52.11 25.67
CA LEU A 11 -2.67 50.92 24.90
C LEU A 11 -1.30 50.38 25.34
N LYS A 12 -0.35 51.26 25.67
CA LYS A 12 0.96 50.85 26.20
C LYS A 12 0.85 50.21 27.59
N ALA A 13 -0.02 50.73 28.46
CA ALA A 13 -0.26 50.15 29.77
C ALA A 13 -0.91 48.77 29.67
N GLU A 14 -1.90 48.62 28.80
CA GLU A 14 -2.59 47.35 28.55
C GLU A 14 -1.65 46.30 27.93
N LEU A 15 -0.79 46.69 26.99
CA LEU A 15 0.25 45.82 26.43
C LEU A 15 1.26 45.35 27.49
N ALA A 16 1.64 46.24 28.43
CA ALA A 16 2.54 45.90 29.52
C ALA A 16 1.91 44.88 30.48
N GLN A 17 0.62 45.06 30.79
CA GLN A 17 -0.14 44.15 31.63
C GLN A 17 -0.30 42.77 30.97
N LEU A 18 -0.69 42.73 29.69
CA LEU A 18 -0.81 41.48 28.93
C LEU A 18 0.53 40.72 28.83
N ARG A 19 1.65 41.44 28.68
CA ARG A 19 2.99 40.82 28.69
C ARG A 19 3.32 40.19 30.04
N GLN A 20 2.91 40.84 31.13
CA GLN A 20 3.13 40.35 32.49
C GLN A 20 2.25 39.13 32.79
N GLU A 21 1.00 39.14 32.34
CA GLU A 21 0.09 37.99 32.42
C GLU A 21 0.59 36.82 31.57
N LEU A 22 1.06 37.07 30.34
CA LEU A 22 1.67 36.06 29.47
C LEU A 22 2.92 35.44 30.11
N ALA A 23 3.75 36.26 30.78
CA ALA A 23 4.92 35.77 31.50
C ALA A 23 4.52 34.89 32.70
N ALA A 24 3.50 35.30 33.47
CA ALA A 24 2.98 34.50 34.58
C ALA A 24 2.36 33.17 34.10
N LEU A 25 1.63 33.18 32.99
CA LEU A 25 1.06 31.99 32.35
C LEU A 25 2.15 31.04 31.83
N LYS A 26 3.24 31.55 31.26
CA LYS A 26 4.40 30.72 30.85
C LYS A 26 5.10 30.06 32.03
N VAL A 27 5.09 30.69 33.20
CA VAL A 27 5.65 30.11 34.45
C VAL A 27 4.71 29.05 35.04
N GLN A 28 3.40 29.17 34.83
CA GLN A 28 2.39 28.19 35.29
C GLN A 28 2.19 27.00 34.33
N GLN A 29 2.64 27.09 33.07
CA GLN A 29 2.73 25.90 32.23
C GLN A 29 3.69 24.92 32.89
N PRO A 30 3.30 23.65 33.11
CA PRO A 30 4.21 22.67 33.68
C PRO A 30 5.43 22.60 32.77
N GLN A 31 6.61 22.95 33.31
CA GLN A 31 7.87 22.58 32.67
C GLN A 31 7.79 21.07 32.49
N ILE A 32 7.79 20.61 31.23
CA ILE A 32 7.83 19.19 30.92
C ILE A 32 9.13 18.71 31.58
N LYS A 33 9.01 18.00 32.70
CA LYS A 33 10.17 17.40 33.37
C LYS A 33 10.86 16.55 32.31
N GLU A 34 12.18 16.66 32.21
CA GLU A 34 12.97 15.72 31.41
C GLU A 34 12.46 14.31 31.70
N PRO A 35 12.14 13.51 30.66
CA PRO A 35 11.65 12.15 30.86
C PRO A 35 12.61 11.43 31.81
N THR A 36 12.07 10.83 32.87
CA THR A 36 12.90 10.01 33.77
C THR A 36 13.66 8.98 32.94
N GLY A 37 14.84 8.55 33.40
CA GLY A 37 15.64 7.57 32.65
C GLY A 37 14.83 6.33 32.22
N ILE A 38 13.89 5.89 33.06
CA ILE A 38 12.95 4.80 32.76
C ILE A 38 12.00 5.12 31.59
N LEU A 39 11.42 6.32 31.56
CA LEU A 39 10.52 6.74 30.48
C LEU A 39 11.28 6.84 29.16
N ARG A 40 12.46 7.46 29.18
CA ARG A 40 13.33 7.61 28.01
C ARG A 40 13.76 6.25 27.45
N SER A 41 14.15 5.31 28.33
CA SER A 41 14.48 3.94 27.92
C SER A 41 13.28 3.19 27.33
N ARG A 42 12.07 3.38 27.87
CA ARG A 42 10.85 2.74 27.33
C ARG A 42 10.43 3.34 26.00
N GLU A 43 10.55 4.65 25.83
CA GLU A 43 10.27 5.35 24.58
C GLU A 43 11.24 4.91 23.49
N GLU A 44 12.53 4.80 23.81
CA GLU A 44 13.55 4.27 22.90
C GLU A 44 13.23 2.82 22.51
N LEU A 45 12.94 1.95 23.48
CA LEU A 45 12.56 0.56 23.22
C LEU A 45 11.31 0.46 22.33
N PHE A 46 10.30 1.28 22.59
CA PHE A 46 9.11 1.34 21.75
C PHE A 46 9.43 1.80 20.33
N HIS A 47 10.24 2.86 20.19
CA HIS A 47 10.67 3.38 18.91
C HIS A 47 11.43 2.32 18.10
N GLN A 48 12.39 1.63 18.72
CA GLN A 48 13.14 0.55 18.06
C GLN A 48 12.24 -0.62 17.67
N ALA A 49 11.26 -0.98 18.51
CA ALA A 49 10.30 -2.03 18.19
C ALA A 49 9.44 -1.66 16.96
N VAL A 50 8.94 -0.42 16.91
CA VAL A 50 8.17 0.08 15.77
C VAL A 50 9.02 0.10 14.49
N LEU A 51 10.28 0.56 14.57
CA LEU A 51 11.17 0.57 13.41
C LEU A 51 11.56 -0.83 12.93
N SER A 52 11.57 -1.83 13.80
CA SER A 52 11.89 -3.22 13.42
C SER A 52 10.78 -3.92 12.63
N ILE A 53 9.55 -3.40 12.68
CA ILE A 53 8.41 -3.92 11.93
C ILE A 53 8.44 -3.27 10.55
N SER A 54 8.44 -4.07 9.48
CA SER A 54 8.47 -3.54 8.10
C SER A 54 7.17 -2.84 7.68
N ASP A 55 6.08 -3.03 8.42
CA ASP A 55 4.79 -2.41 8.13
C ASP A 55 4.82 -0.90 8.41
N HIS A 56 4.04 -0.16 7.64
CA HIS A 56 3.80 1.24 7.93
C HIS A 56 2.82 1.35 9.12
N ILE A 57 3.21 2.10 10.15
CA ILE A 57 2.39 2.36 11.33
C ILE A 57 2.03 3.85 11.35
N TYR A 58 0.76 4.16 11.56
CA TYR A 58 0.29 5.52 11.73
C TYR A 58 -0.51 5.67 13.03
N VAL A 59 -0.44 6.88 13.60
CA VAL A 59 -1.35 7.33 14.64
C VAL A 59 -1.95 8.64 14.16
N SER A 60 -3.27 8.70 14.09
CA SER A 60 -3.98 9.92 13.70
C SER A 60 -5.04 10.29 14.71
N GLU A 61 -5.28 11.58 14.88
CA GLU A 61 -6.35 12.13 15.68
C GLU A 61 -7.47 12.64 14.77
N ILE A 62 -8.72 12.36 15.16
CA ILE A 62 -9.90 13.05 14.68
C ILE A 62 -10.40 13.92 15.82
N THR A 63 -10.25 15.23 15.66
CA THR A 63 -10.72 16.22 16.64
C THR A 63 -12.26 16.19 16.75
N PRO A 64 -12.85 16.71 17.84
CA PRO A 64 -14.31 16.86 17.92
C PRO A 64 -14.93 17.67 16.79
N ALA A 65 -14.14 18.54 16.14
CA ALA A 65 -14.56 19.31 14.96
C ALA A 65 -14.52 18.50 13.65
N GLY A 66 -14.08 17.23 13.70
CA GLY A 66 -13.97 16.34 12.53
C GLY A 66 -12.68 16.51 11.73
N GLN A 67 -11.73 17.34 12.19
CA GLN A 67 -10.44 17.50 11.53
C GLN A 67 -9.54 16.30 11.79
N HIS A 68 -8.92 15.78 10.72
CA HIS A 68 -7.91 14.73 10.77
C HIS A 68 -6.50 15.32 10.92
N ILE A 69 -5.71 14.75 11.83
CA ILE A 69 -4.33 15.18 12.13
C ILE A 69 -3.46 13.93 12.25
N ASN A 70 -2.32 13.90 11.55
CA ASN A 70 -1.31 12.85 11.73
C ASN A 70 -0.48 13.16 12.98
N LEU A 71 -0.57 12.30 14.00
CA LEU A 71 0.25 12.40 15.22
C LEU A 71 1.57 11.66 15.06
N TYR A 72 1.56 10.56 14.30
CA TYR A 72 2.74 9.77 14.00
C TYR A 72 2.58 9.05 12.66
N ILE A 73 3.65 9.05 11.86
CA ILE A 73 3.78 8.28 10.62
C ILE A 73 5.15 7.61 10.70
N SER A 74 5.19 6.28 10.61
CA SER A 74 6.46 5.56 10.61
C SER A 74 7.26 5.84 9.34
N PRO A 75 8.62 5.80 9.40
CA PRO A 75 9.46 5.99 8.21
C PRO A 75 9.17 5.01 7.08
N HIS A 76 8.66 3.81 7.40
CA HIS A 76 8.27 2.77 6.44
C HIS A 76 7.17 3.21 5.46
N ALA A 77 6.45 4.32 5.73
CA ALA A 77 5.58 4.93 4.73
C ALA A 77 6.34 5.27 3.43
N ALA A 78 7.56 5.78 3.55
CA ALA A 78 8.39 6.14 2.41
C ALA A 78 8.85 4.89 1.65
N ASP A 79 9.25 3.83 2.36
CA ASP A 79 9.68 2.57 1.74
C ASP A 79 8.53 1.85 1.04
N LEU A 80 7.35 1.83 1.66
CA LEU A 80 6.14 1.20 1.14
C LEU A 80 5.60 1.93 -0.10
N THR A 81 5.67 3.25 -0.14
CA THR A 81 5.01 4.06 -1.19
C THR A 81 5.98 4.65 -2.21
N GLY A 82 7.27 4.73 -1.90
CA GLY A 82 8.28 5.43 -2.69
C GLY A 82 8.22 6.96 -2.63
N TYR A 83 7.27 7.54 -1.88
CA TYR A 83 7.15 9.00 -1.72
C TYR A 83 7.93 9.50 -0.50
N PRO A 84 8.40 10.76 -0.50
CA PRO A 84 9.01 11.38 0.67
C PRO A 84 8.10 11.36 1.89
N LEU A 85 8.66 11.06 3.07
CA LEU A 85 7.91 10.95 4.33
C LEU A 85 7.17 12.26 4.67
N GLU A 86 7.76 13.40 4.31
CA GLU A 86 7.26 14.74 4.60
C GLU A 86 5.87 14.98 3.98
N ASN A 87 5.56 14.34 2.85
CA ASN A 87 4.26 14.46 2.22
C ASN A 87 3.14 13.95 3.14
N PHE A 88 3.40 12.83 3.84
CA PHE A 88 2.45 12.20 4.74
C PHE A 88 2.34 12.93 6.07
N VAL A 89 3.45 13.44 6.60
CA VAL A 89 3.47 14.16 7.87
C VAL A 89 2.77 15.51 7.75
N ASN A 90 2.96 16.21 6.63
CA ASN A 90 2.45 17.56 6.44
C ASN A 90 1.02 17.61 5.89
N ASP A 91 0.58 16.58 5.18
CA ASP A 91 -0.74 16.54 4.56
C ASP A 91 -1.41 15.18 4.74
N TRP A 92 -2.41 15.14 5.63
CA TRP A 92 -3.23 13.95 5.85
C TRP A 92 -3.92 13.45 4.57
N SER A 93 -4.26 14.37 3.66
CA SER A 93 -5.00 14.06 2.44
C SER A 93 -4.12 13.45 1.34
N PHE A 94 -2.80 13.51 1.48
CA PHE A 94 -1.86 12.96 0.51
C PHE A 94 -2.06 11.46 0.31
N TRP A 95 -2.20 10.70 1.39
CA TRP A 95 -2.42 9.25 1.34
C TRP A 95 -3.66 8.87 0.50
N PRO A 96 -4.89 9.32 0.84
CA PRO A 96 -6.09 8.94 0.10
C PRO A 96 -6.18 9.52 -1.32
N GLN A 97 -5.53 10.66 -1.60
CA GLN A 97 -5.65 11.32 -2.91
C GLN A 97 -4.57 10.93 -3.92
N GLN A 98 -3.33 10.73 -3.46
CA GLN A 98 -2.17 10.55 -4.35
C GLN A 98 -1.65 9.11 -4.38
N VAL A 99 -1.85 8.35 -3.31
CA VAL A 99 -1.21 7.04 -3.15
C VAL A 99 -2.20 5.89 -3.37
N ILE A 100 -3.45 6.02 -2.94
CA ILE A 100 -4.46 4.97 -3.16
C ILE A 100 -4.84 4.92 -4.64
N HIS A 101 -4.88 3.71 -5.20
CA HIS A 101 -5.31 3.49 -6.58
C HIS A 101 -6.72 4.06 -6.81
N PRO A 102 -6.98 4.77 -7.92
CA PRO A 102 -8.25 5.48 -8.16
C PRO A 102 -9.50 4.61 -7.97
N ASP A 103 -9.48 3.39 -8.47
CA ASP A 103 -10.60 2.43 -8.35
C ASP A 103 -10.91 2.03 -6.89
N ASP A 104 -9.94 2.13 -5.99
CA ASP A 104 -10.06 1.63 -4.62
C ASP A 104 -10.34 2.77 -3.62
N GLN A 105 -10.34 4.04 -4.06
CA GLN A 105 -10.59 5.21 -3.23
C GLN A 105 -11.94 5.15 -2.51
N ALA A 106 -12.97 4.58 -3.15
CA ALA A 106 -14.29 4.44 -2.55
C ALA A 106 -14.29 3.49 -1.33
N ALA A 107 -13.53 2.40 -1.41
CA ALA A 107 -13.39 1.43 -0.32
C ALA A 107 -12.60 2.03 0.86
N ALA A 108 -11.50 2.72 0.56
CA ALA A 108 -10.71 3.44 1.58
C ALA A 108 -11.53 4.56 2.25
N ALA A 109 -12.34 5.30 1.49
CA ALA A 109 -13.23 6.31 2.06
C ALA A 109 -14.31 5.70 2.97
N ALA A 110 -14.78 4.48 2.66
CA ALA A 110 -15.71 3.76 3.53
C ALA A 110 -15.05 3.36 4.85
N GLN A 111 -13.81 2.87 4.81
CA GLN A 111 -13.02 2.58 6.00
C GLN A 111 -12.82 3.86 6.84
N ALA A 112 -12.40 4.97 6.21
CA ALA A 112 -12.19 6.24 6.89
C ALA A 112 -13.47 6.73 7.62
N ARG A 113 -14.65 6.55 7.02
CA ARG A 113 -15.93 6.85 7.68
C ARG A 113 -16.17 5.97 8.90
N GLN A 114 -15.94 4.66 8.80
CA GLN A 114 -16.10 3.75 9.94
C GLN A 114 -15.17 4.12 11.11
N LEU A 115 -13.91 4.44 10.80
CA LEU A 115 -12.95 4.90 11.80
C LEU A 115 -13.39 6.24 12.43
N ALA A 116 -13.90 7.17 11.62
CA ALA A 116 -14.43 8.44 12.08
C ALA A 116 -15.68 8.29 12.95
N GLU A 117 -16.50 7.27 12.70
CA GLU A 117 -17.66 6.92 13.54
C GLU A 117 -17.23 6.28 14.86
N GLY A 118 -16.03 5.71 14.93
CA GLY A 118 -15.45 5.10 16.13
C GLY A 118 -15.37 3.58 16.09
N TYR A 119 -15.62 2.98 14.93
CA TYR A 119 -15.52 1.54 14.71
C TYR A 119 -14.12 1.17 14.24
N ASN A 120 -13.60 0.05 14.74
CA ASN A 120 -12.41 -0.55 14.15
C ASN A 120 -12.76 -1.03 12.74
N SER A 121 -11.82 -0.91 11.81
CA SER A 121 -12.04 -1.31 10.43
C SER A 121 -10.76 -1.84 9.79
N GLU A 122 -10.93 -2.75 8.84
CA GLU A 122 -9.87 -3.31 8.02
C GLU A 122 -10.33 -3.33 6.57
N VAL A 123 -9.42 -3.00 5.66
CA VAL A 123 -9.66 -3.04 4.22
C VAL A 123 -8.39 -3.43 3.49
N GLU A 124 -8.54 -4.05 2.33
CA GLU A 124 -7.44 -4.31 1.40
C GLU A 124 -7.64 -3.47 0.15
N TYR A 125 -6.62 -2.73 -0.27
CA TYR A 125 -6.65 -1.90 -1.46
C TYR A 125 -5.28 -1.81 -2.12
N ARG A 126 -5.25 -1.31 -3.35
CA ARG A 126 -4.03 -1.08 -4.10
C ARG A 126 -3.47 0.31 -3.82
N LEU A 127 -2.15 0.39 -3.74
CA LEU A 127 -1.40 1.64 -3.78
C LEU A 127 -0.71 1.79 -5.13
N VAL A 128 -0.56 3.03 -5.59
CA VAL A 128 0.30 3.43 -6.70
C VAL A 128 1.55 4.07 -6.10
N ARG A 129 2.68 3.39 -6.22
CA ARG A 129 3.97 3.88 -5.76
C ARG A 129 4.46 5.07 -6.61
N ALA A 130 5.44 5.81 -6.12
CA ALA A 130 6.02 6.96 -6.83
C ALA A 130 6.64 6.60 -8.19
N ASP A 131 7.09 5.35 -8.36
CA ASP A 131 7.60 4.79 -9.62
C ASP A 131 6.50 4.25 -10.55
N GLY A 132 5.23 4.30 -10.12
CA GLY A 132 4.07 3.79 -10.83
C GLY A 132 3.78 2.31 -10.61
N GLU A 133 4.58 1.59 -9.83
CA GLU A 133 4.27 0.21 -9.46
C GLU A 133 3.01 0.14 -8.60
N ILE A 134 2.20 -0.89 -8.84
CA ILE A 134 0.99 -1.15 -8.06
C ILE A 134 1.27 -2.26 -7.06
N ILE A 135 1.07 -1.97 -5.78
CA ILE A 135 1.19 -2.94 -4.69
C ILE A 135 -0.15 -3.10 -3.99
N TRP A 136 -0.36 -4.25 -3.36
CA TRP A 136 -1.53 -4.48 -2.51
C TRP A 136 -1.17 -4.28 -1.05
N VAL A 137 -2.01 -3.55 -0.33
CA VAL A 137 -1.87 -3.38 1.11
C VAL A 137 -3.14 -3.79 1.84
N ARG A 138 -2.95 -4.16 3.10
CA ARG A 138 -4.03 -4.27 4.08
C ARG A 138 -3.85 -3.15 5.08
N ASP A 139 -4.88 -2.34 5.26
CA ASP A 139 -4.93 -1.25 6.22
C ASP A 139 -5.90 -1.62 7.34
N SER A 140 -5.39 -1.72 8.57
CA SER A 140 -6.14 -2.08 9.76
C SER A 140 -6.06 -0.93 10.78
N GLY A 141 -7.21 -0.33 11.09
CA GLY A 141 -7.33 0.78 12.05
C GLY A 141 -8.10 0.37 13.30
N LYS A 142 -7.54 0.73 14.48
CA LYS A 142 -8.22 0.59 15.78
C LYS A 142 -8.47 1.96 16.40
N VAL A 143 -9.70 2.18 16.85
CA VAL A 143 -10.11 3.46 17.44
C VAL A 143 -10.11 3.41 18.96
N ARG A 144 -9.64 4.50 19.57
CA ARG A 144 -9.73 4.79 20.99
C ARG A 144 -10.28 6.20 21.19
N TYR A 145 -11.07 6.39 22.23
CA TYR A 145 -11.60 7.69 22.59
C TYR A 145 -10.72 8.32 23.67
N GLU A 146 -10.24 9.53 23.42
CA GLU A 146 -9.52 10.32 24.41
C GLU A 146 -10.53 11.09 25.26
N ILE A 147 -10.73 10.63 26.50
CA ILE A 147 -11.78 11.13 27.40
C ILE A 147 -11.60 12.62 27.70
N ARG A 148 -10.35 13.11 27.76
CA ARG A 148 -10.07 14.50 28.11
C ARG A 148 -10.36 15.50 27.00
N THR A 149 -10.11 15.13 25.74
CA THR A 149 -10.25 16.02 24.58
C THR A 149 -11.53 15.76 23.81
N GLY A 150 -12.14 14.59 24.00
CA GLY A 150 -13.23 14.09 23.17
C GLY A 150 -12.79 13.65 21.77
N ALA A 151 -11.48 13.61 21.52
CA ALA A 151 -10.93 13.21 20.23
C ALA A 151 -10.93 11.68 20.07
N LYS A 152 -10.93 11.23 18.82
CA LYS A 152 -10.73 9.81 18.47
C LYS A 152 -9.31 9.63 18.01
N ILE A 153 -8.57 8.75 18.66
CA ILE A 153 -7.22 8.34 18.26
C ILE A 153 -7.34 7.03 17.49
N ILE A 154 -6.80 7.03 16.27
CA ILE A 154 -6.71 5.87 15.41
C ILE A 154 -5.28 5.36 15.47
N TYR A 155 -5.13 4.07 15.77
CA TYR A 155 -3.88 3.34 15.68
C TYR A 155 -3.98 2.42 14.46
N GLY A 156 -3.21 2.73 13.44
CA GLY A 156 -3.26 2.07 12.14
C GLY A 156 -1.99 1.32 11.80
N VAL A 157 -2.15 0.21 11.08
CA VAL A 157 -1.06 -0.55 10.48
C VAL A 157 -1.43 -0.83 9.03
N VAL A 158 -0.51 -0.52 8.13
CA VAL A 158 -0.58 -0.81 6.70
C VAL A 158 0.50 -1.81 6.36
N SER A 159 0.09 -3.04 6.05
CA SER A 159 1.00 -4.14 5.70
C SER A 159 0.98 -4.38 4.19
N ASP A 160 2.15 -4.56 3.59
CA ASP A 160 2.26 -5.06 2.21
C ASP A 160 1.79 -6.52 2.15
N ILE A 161 0.81 -6.78 1.28
CA ILE A 161 0.24 -8.11 1.05
C ILE A 161 0.38 -8.54 -0.42
N THR A 162 1.24 -7.87 -1.19
CA THR A 162 1.44 -8.09 -2.63
C THR A 162 1.85 -9.52 -2.93
N GLU A 163 2.80 -10.08 -2.17
CA GLU A 163 3.22 -11.47 -2.32
C GLU A 163 2.06 -12.44 -2.07
N ARG A 164 1.29 -12.21 -1.00
CA ARG A 164 0.10 -13.03 -0.70
C ARG A 164 -0.92 -12.96 -1.84
N LYS A 165 -1.23 -11.77 -2.34
CA LYS A 165 -2.17 -11.59 -3.47
C LYS A 165 -1.68 -12.25 -4.74
N ARG A 166 -0.36 -12.20 -4.99
CA ARG A 166 0.26 -12.92 -6.11
C ARG A 166 0.10 -14.43 -5.97
N LEU A 167 0.36 -14.99 -4.80
CA LEU A 167 0.18 -16.43 -4.54
C LEU A 167 -1.29 -16.85 -4.64
N GLU A 168 -2.22 -16.06 -4.08
CA GLU A 168 -3.67 -16.28 -4.19
C GLU A 168 -4.11 -16.30 -5.67
N ALA A 169 -3.62 -15.35 -6.48
CA ALA A 169 -3.90 -15.30 -7.91
C ALA A 169 -3.34 -16.51 -8.67
N GLN A 170 -2.11 -16.94 -8.36
CA GLN A 170 -1.49 -18.11 -8.97
C GLN A 170 -2.27 -19.40 -8.65
N LEU A 171 -2.64 -19.59 -7.38
CA LEU A 171 -3.46 -20.73 -6.96
C LEU A 171 -4.82 -20.72 -7.66
N SER A 172 -5.51 -19.56 -7.68
CA SER A 172 -6.80 -19.41 -8.36
C SER A 172 -6.70 -19.77 -9.85
N ALA A 173 -5.66 -19.31 -10.54
CA ALA A 173 -5.43 -19.62 -11.95
C ALA A 173 -5.22 -21.13 -12.17
N ILE A 174 -4.43 -21.79 -11.32
CA ILE A 174 -4.20 -23.25 -11.39
C ILE A 174 -5.49 -24.03 -11.12
N TYR A 175 -6.29 -23.64 -10.13
CA TYR A 175 -7.58 -24.28 -9.84
C TYR A 175 -8.57 -24.12 -11.00
N GLN A 176 -8.64 -22.94 -11.61
CA GLN A 176 -9.49 -22.68 -12.77
C GLN A 176 -9.06 -23.55 -13.96
N LEU A 177 -7.76 -23.61 -14.25
CA LEU A 177 -7.20 -24.48 -15.29
C LEU A 177 -7.63 -25.94 -15.09
N GLY A 178 -7.48 -26.47 -13.86
CA GLY A 178 -7.86 -27.86 -13.56
C GLY A 178 -9.33 -28.17 -13.86
N ARG A 179 -10.26 -27.24 -13.62
CA ARG A 179 -11.68 -27.43 -13.98
C ARG A 179 -11.92 -27.40 -15.47
N GLU A 180 -11.27 -26.48 -16.18
CA GLU A 180 -11.49 -26.28 -17.60
C GLU A 180 -10.90 -27.40 -18.44
N LEU A 181 -9.74 -27.94 -18.06
CA LEU A 181 -9.11 -29.06 -18.76
C LEU A 181 -10.03 -30.29 -18.85
N ASN A 182 -10.87 -30.54 -17.85
CA ASN A 182 -11.83 -31.64 -17.86
C ASN A 182 -12.94 -31.48 -18.92
N LEU A 183 -13.23 -30.24 -19.32
CA LEU A 183 -14.27 -29.89 -20.30
C LEU A 183 -13.72 -29.84 -21.72
N LEU A 184 -12.41 -29.66 -21.88
CA LEU A 184 -11.76 -29.61 -23.17
C LEU A 184 -11.62 -31.02 -23.77
N ARG A 185 -11.89 -31.12 -25.07
CA ARG A 185 -11.80 -32.36 -25.86
C ARG A 185 -10.76 -32.29 -26.98
N SER A 186 -10.13 -31.13 -27.12
CA SER A 186 -9.12 -30.87 -28.15
C SER A 186 -7.78 -30.67 -27.46
N GLU A 187 -6.81 -31.49 -27.86
CA GLU A 187 -5.41 -31.36 -27.45
C GLU A 187 -4.87 -29.94 -27.68
N LYS A 188 -5.19 -29.35 -28.85
CA LYS A 188 -4.83 -27.95 -29.16
C LYS A 188 -5.36 -26.97 -28.10
N LYS A 189 -6.65 -27.05 -27.77
CA LYS A 189 -7.26 -26.15 -26.77
C LYS A 189 -6.70 -26.36 -25.36
N ILE A 190 -6.33 -27.59 -25.03
CA ILE A 190 -5.67 -27.90 -23.75
C ILE A 190 -4.33 -27.16 -23.67
N PHE A 191 -3.49 -27.29 -24.70
CA PHE A 191 -2.20 -26.59 -24.72
C PHE A 191 -2.34 -25.06 -24.70
N GLU A 192 -3.24 -24.49 -25.49
CA GLU A 192 -3.52 -23.04 -25.47
C GLU A 192 -3.88 -22.58 -24.06
N ARG A 193 -4.77 -23.30 -23.38
CA ARG A 193 -5.22 -22.89 -22.06
C ARG A 193 -4.15 -23.04 -20.97
N VAL A 194 -3.34 -24.10 -21.05
CA VAL A 194 -2.20 -24.30 -20.15
C VAL A 194 -1.18 -23.17 -20.34
N LEU A 195 -0.86 -22.81 -21.59
CA LEU A 195 0.08 -21.73 -21.87
C LEU A 195 -0.39 -20.38 -21.36
N GLU A 196 -1.67 -20.04 -21.55
CA GLU A 196 -2.26 -18.80 -21.02
C GLU A 196 -2.10 -18.72 -19.50
N THR A 197 -2.39 -19.83 -18.81
CA THR A 197 -2.29 -19.89 -17.36
C THR A 197 -0.85 -19.76 -16.89
N ILE A 198 0.10 -20.44 -17.54
CA ILE A 198 1.53 -20.33 -17.23
C ILE A 198 2.02 -18.89 -17.47
N ALA A 199 1.63 -18.27 -18.59
CA ALA A 199 1.99 -16.90 -18.89
C ALA A 199 1.49 -15.93 -17.80
N GLN A 200 0.23 -16.08 -17.38
CA GLN A 200 -0.36 -15.29 -16.30
C GLN A 200 0.35 -15.52 -14.95
N VAL A 201 0.59 -16.78 -14.56
CA VAL A 201 1.23 -17.15 -13.29
C VAL A 201 2.66 -16.62 -13.19
N LEU A 202 3.40 -16.69 -14.30
CA LEU A 202 4.80 -16.25 -14.38
C LEU A 202 4.93 -14.75 -14.68
N GLY A 203 3.84 -14.06 -15.02
CA GLY A 203 3.89 -12.68 -15.55
C GLY A 203 4.68 -12.59 -16.85
N ALA A 204 4.66 -13.65 -17.66
CA ALA A 204 5.39 -13.71 -18.92
C ALA A 204 4.56 -13.08 -20.04
N SER A 205 5.16 -12.19 -20.83
CA SER A 205 4.52 -11.58 -21.99
C SER A 205 4.31 -12.55 -23.16
N ARG A 206 4.98 -13.72 -23.12
CA ARG A 206 4.90 -14.78 -24.12
C ARG A 206 5.11 -16.15 -23.48
N ALA A 207 4.31 -17.12 -23.91
CA ALA A 207 4.51 -18.53 -23.62
C ALA A 207 4.33 -19.36 -24.91
N GLY A 208 5.09 -20.43 -25.05
CA GLY A 208 5.07 -21.28 -26.23
C GLY A 208 5.39 -22.73 -25.90
N TYR A 209 4.95 -23.65 -26.76
CA TYR A 209 5.32 -25.07 -26.70
C TYR A 209 5.80 -25.55 -28.07
N ALA A 210 6.63 -26.59 -28.10
CA ALA A 210 7.03 -27.25 -29.32
C ALA A 210 6.46 -28.67 -29.38
N LEU A 211 6.04 -29.11 -30.57
CA LEU A 211 5.72 -30.50 -30.86
C LEU A 211 6.83 -31.08 -31.73
N VAL A 212 7.35 -32.23 -31.34
CA VAL A 212 8.43 -32.92 -32.08
C VAL A 212 7.83 -34.05 -32.91
N ASN A 213 8.08 -34.04 -34.22
CA ASN A 213 7.71 -35.12 -35.12
C ASN A 213 8.95 -35.90 -35.58
N TYR A 214 9.26 -36.96 -34.84
CA TYR A 214 10.43 -37.82 -35.09
C TYR A 214 10.37 -38.57 -36.43
N ARG A 215 9.17 -38.94 -36.91
CA ARG A 215 9.03 -39.62 -38.22
C ARG A 215 9.34 -38.69 -39.38
N ALA A 216 9.12 -37.38 -39.21
CA ALA A 216 9.42 -36.36 -40.21
C ALA A 216 10.80 -35.70 -40.00
N GLY A 217 11.47 -35.93 -38.87
CA GLY A 217 12.71 -35.25 -38.48
C GLY A 217 12.54 -33.74 -38.26
N ARG A 218 11.38 -33.30 -37.74
CA ARG A 218 11.01 -31.88 -37.63
C ARG A 218 10.55 -31.50 -36.22
N LEU A 219 10.86 -30.27 -35.82
CA LEU A 219 10.32 -29.61 -34.63
C LEU A 219 9.33 -28.53 -35.07
N GLU A 220 8.12 -28.51 -34.53
CA GLU A 220 7.12 -27.47 -34.75
C GLU A 220 6.98 -26.62 -33.47
N TYR A 221 7.46 -25.38 -33.49
CA TYR A 221 7.31 -24.44 -32.37
C TYR A 221 6.06 -23.58 -32.52
N ARG A 222 5.24 -23.48 -31.46
CA ARG A 222 4.02 -22.67 -31.42
C ARG A 222 4.09 -21.68 -30.25
N ASN A 223 3.83 -20.40 -30.52
CA ASN A 223 3.90 -19.32 -29.53
C ASN A 223 2.56 -18.57 -29.43
N GLN A 224 2.14 -18.28 -28.19
CA GLN A 224 0.96 -17.48 -27.89
C GLN A 224 1.39 -16.13 -27.30
N ARG A 225 0.88 -15.04 -27.89
CA ARG A 225 0.96 -13.70 -27.27
C ARG A 225 -0.13 -13.55 -26.22
N VAL A 226 0.19 -12.82 -25.14
CA VAL A 226 -0.77 -12.45 -24.08
C VAL A 226 -1.98 -11.66 -24.63
N ASP A 227 -1.85 -11.00 -25.79
CA ASP A 227 -2.95 -10.30 -26.48
C ASP A 227 -3.88 -11.24 -27.29
N GLY A 228 -3.84 -12.55 -27.05
CA GLY A 228 -4.73 -13.55 -27.68
C GLY A 228 -4.40 -13.91 -29.13
N VAL A 229 -3.42 -13.27 -29.77
CA VAL A 229 -3.02 -13.59 -31.15
C VAL A 229 -1.92 -14.66 -31.15
N LEU A 230 -2.27 -15.86 -31.58
CA LEU A 230 -1.31 -16.90 -31.92
C LEU A 230 -0.49 -16.48 -33.15
N LYS A 231 0.84 -16.55 -33.03
CA LYS A 231 1.73 -16.53 -34.19
C LYS A 231 2.43 -17.88 -34.26
N GLU A 232 2.07 -18.67 -35.25
CA GLU A 232 2.86 -19.85 -35.62
C GLU A 232 4.21 -19.38 -36.17
N VAL A 233 5.29 -19.86 -35.57
CA VAL A 233 6.64 -19.64 -36.07
C VAL A 233 7.25 -21.01 -36.27
N ASN A 234 7.33 -21.44 -37.53
CA ASN A 234 7.92 -22.72 -37.87
C ASN A 234 9.46 -22.64 -37.75
N ILE A 235 9.98 -22.92 -36.56
CA ILE A 235 11.41 -23.02 -36.30
C ILE A 235 11.86 -24.44 -36.62
N HIS A 236 12.70 -24.60 -37.65
CA HIS A 236 13.27 -25.88 -38.04
C HIS A 236 14.65 -26.04 -37.42
N LEU A 237 14.78 -26.90 -36.42
CA LEU A 237 16.06 -27.30 -35.82
C LEU A 237 16.35 -28.76 -36.16
N PRO A 238 17.56 -29.12 -36.60
CA PRO A 238 17.95 -30.52 -36.76
C PRO A 238 18.01 -31.20 -35.39
N LEU A 239 17.28 -32.30 -35.23
CA LEU A 239 17.25 -33.09 -33.99
C LEU A 239 18.51 -33.97 -33.93
N THR A 240 19.51 -33.58 -33.15
CA THR A 240 20.68 -34.41 -32.84
C THR A 240 20.57 -34.93 -31.41
N GLN A 241 20.13 -36.19 -31.29
CA GLN A 241 20.08 -37.01 -30.07
C GLN A 241 19.05 -36.66 -28.98
N SER A 242 18.76 -37.69 -28.19
CA SER A 242 17.52 -38.01 -27.47
C SER A 242 17.40 -37.35 -26.10
N GLU A 243 17.05 -36.07 -26.06
CA GLU A 243 16.61 -35.43 -24.81
C GLU A 243 15.30 -34.67 -25.04
N ASP A 244 14.37 -34.82 -24.08
CA ASP A 244 13.08 -34.13 -24.06
C ASP A 244 13.31 -32.61 -23.96
N ILE A 245 12.98 -31.86 -25.02
CA ILE A 245 13.21 -30.40 -25.04
C ILE A 245 12.04 -29.68 -24.38
N GLY A 246 12.40 -28.89 -23.36
CA GLY A 246 11.51 -28.18 -22.45
C GLY A 246 10.85 -26.90 -23.00
N VAL A 247 9.90 -26.43 -22.19
CA VAL A 247 9.16 -25.18 -22.36
C VAL A 247 10.13 -23.99 -22.41
N ALA A 248 10.18 -23.28 -23.54
CA ALA A 248 10.93 -22.03 -23.65
C ALA A 248 10.01 -20.86 -23.26
N VAL A 249 10.14 -20.38 -22.02
CA VAL A 249 9.53 -19.12 -21.57
C VAL A 249 10.51 -17.99 -21.87
N VAL A 250 10.15 -17.09 -22.80
CA VAL A 250 10.96 -15.89 -23.07
C VAL A 250 10.41 -14.76 -22.21
N ARG A 251 11.17 -14.38 -21.18
CA ARG A 251 10.94 -13.15 -20.41
C ARG A 251 11.60 -12.00 -21.18
N GLN A 252 10.82 -11.01 -21.63
CA GLN A 252 11.41 -9.72 -22.00
C GLN A 252 11.77 -9.00 -20.70
N GLY A 253 13.03 -8.58 -20.59
CA GLY A 253 13.44 -7.60 -19.59
C GLY A 253 12.82 -6.24 -19.86
#